data_AF-A0A1Q9V3L3-F1
#
_entry.id   AF-A0A1Q9V3L3-F1
#
_cell.length_a   1.000
_cell.length_b   1.000
_cell.length_c   1.000
_cell.angle_alpha   90.00
_cell.angle_beta   90.00
_cell.angle_gamma   90.00
#
_symmetry.space_group_name_H-M   'P 1'
#
loop_
_entity.id
_entity.type
_entity.pdbx_description
1 polymer ?
#
loop_
_entity_poly.entity_id
_entity_poly.type
_entity_poly.pdbx_seq_one_letter_code
_entity_poly.pdbx_strand_id
1 'polypeptide(L)'
;MGRRALGWTLVLTVLGSWCLAALAVVAGVAPAQAPATRPLPEASDGPVVLVGIPGLTWDLVGDSTPTLHRLAEQGGSAALVLRGPDEVTCAADAWLTVGVGTRTDREALGCGVDATPVWDGAGAREPDLSALTAPARAGGTCVTTHGLIAEPGPGGPPVLDTDTAGLLALPALDPDCRIQLVAATPVYESDRSEVLADLDTALADLVDQVERRDGILVVSGMGQTTSDARAQALIVAPTSHGATPSLLTSGSTRQAGLVQLVDLTPTLLQLAGLEPGTDALPGAPVAETQRHHDAPATAAADLADAVSDAQRLAPWTLGALALILLPLVALGAAVRRWGPDHAPGLLTGSAWCSWPCRQPPSWPVSPRGGGPSSRGPRSSPSSSAPPASSRCSPEVCRAPGDPRWLHPPWSPPSPSSSWGSTRCGRPASGSSVSWGCNR
;
A
#
# COMPACT_ATOMS: atom_id res chain seq x y z
N MET A 1 54.31 -2.57 1.08
CA MET A 1 53.09 -1.86 0.62
C MET A 1 52.14 -1.73 1.80
N GLY A 2 51.88 -0.51 2.25
CA GLY A 2 51.23 -0.26 3.55
C GLY A 2 49.74 -0.59 3.52
N ARG A 3 49.22 -1.19 4.60
CA ARG A 3 47.79 -1.47 4.86
C ARG A 3 46.84 -0.29 4.54
N ARG A 4 47.35 0.94 4.56
CA ARG A 4 46.62 2.16 4.16
C ARG A 4 46.32 2.22 2.66
N ALA A 5 47.24 1.80 1.79
CA ALA A 5 47.03 1.77 0.35
C ALA A 5 45.93 0.77 -0.05
N LEU A 6 45.89 -0.37 0.65
CA LEU A 6 44.93 -1.45 0.41
C LEU A 6 43.49 -1.06 0.81
N GLY A 7 43.33 -0.28 1.88
CA GLY A 7 42.03 0.29 2.28
C GLY A 7 41.51 1.35 1.31
N TRP A 8 42.37 2.23 0.81
CA TRP A 8 41.98 3.25 -0.17
C TRP A 8 41.57 2.66 -1.52
N THR A 9 42.23 1.59 -1.97
CA THR A 9 41.80 0.87 -3.18
C THR A 9 40.40 0.30 -3.07
N LEU A 10 40.02 -0.27 -1.91
CA LEU A 10 38.68 -0.83 -1.71
C LEU A 10 37.59 0.26 -1.65
N VAL A 11 37.90 1.39 -1.02
CA VAL A 11 36.98 2.55 -1.00
C VAL A 11 36.78 3.13 -2.40
N LEU A 12 37.85 3.26 -3.18
CA LEU A 12 37.78 3.78 -4.55
C LEU A 12 37.08 2.83 -5.52
N THR A 13 37.21 1.50 -5.35
CA THR A 13 36.46 0.54 -6.18
C THR A 13 34.97 0.53 -5.85
N VAL A 14 34.60 0.63 -4.57
CA VAL A 14 33.19 0.75 -4.17
C VAL A 14 32.61 2.07 -4.68
N LEU A 15 33.25 3.21 -4.43
CA LEU A 15 32.79 4.52 -4.95
C LEU A 15 32.74 4.53 -6.48
N GLY A 16 33.72 3.95 -7.16
CA GLY A 16 33.74 3.81 -8.61
C GLY A 16 32.56 2.99 -9.13
N SER A 17 32.23 1.87 -8.48
CA SER A 17 31.06 1.05 -8.79
C SER A 17 29.75 1.83 -8.64
N TRP A 18 29.58 2.55 -7.53
CA TRP A 18 28.39 3.39 -7.29
C TRP A 18 28.27 4.56 -8.27
N CYS A 19 29.38 5.24 -8.57
CA CYS A 19 29.41 6.30 -9.58
C CYS A 19 29.08 5.77 -10.98
N LEU A 20 29.59 4.59 -11.34
CA LEU A 20 29.32 3.98 -12.64
C LEU A 20 27.86 3.51 -12.76
N ALA A 21 27.28 2.96 -11.67
CA ALA A 21 25.85 2.65 -11.58
C ALA A 21 24.98 3.92 -11.71
N ALA A 22 25.32 5.00 -11.01
CA ALA A 22 24.63 6.28 -11.11
C ALA A 22 24.76 6.88 -12.53
N LEU A 23 25.93 6.78 -13.16
CA LEU A 23 26.16 7.24 -14.52
C LEU A 23 25.33 6.45 -15.53
N ALA A 24 25.18 5.12 -15.35
CA ALA A 24 24.34 4.27 -16.19
C ALA A 24 22.85 4.63 -16.08
N VAL A 25 22.38 5.02 -14.89
CA VAL A 25 21.03 5.54 -14.67
C VAL A 25 20.84 6.89 -15.37
N VAL A 26 21.77 7.84 -15.19
CA VAL A 26 21.70 9.18 -15.82
C VAL A 26 21.81 9.10 -17.34
N ALA A 27 22.63 8.19 -17.86
CA ALA A 27 22.80 7.98 -19.30
C ALA A 27 21.62 7.24 -19.96
N GLY A 28 20.60 6.83 -19.20
CA GLY A 28 19.43 6.13 -19.72
C GLY A 28 19.76 4.74 -20.29
N VAL A 29 20.91 4.17 -19.91
CA VAL A 29 21.36 2.82 -20.32
C VAL A 29 20.72 1.75 -19.44
N ALA A 30 20.11 2.15 -18.32
CA ALA A 30 19.25 1.28 -17.53
C ALA A 30 17.98 0.92 -18.32
N PRO A 31 17.60 -0.37 -18.45
CA PRO A 31 16.40 -0.79 -19.17
C PRO A 31 15.16 -0.34 -18.39
N ALA A 32 14.71 0.89 -18.62
CA ALA A 32 13.47 1.44 -18.08
C ALA A 32 12.29 1.22 -19.03
N GLN A 33 12.25 0.07 -19.71
CA GLN A 33 11.06 -0.30 -20.48
C GLN A 33 10.07 -0.92 -19.51
N ALA A 34 9.02 -0.16 -19.19
CA ALA A 34 7.84 -0.72 -18.54
C ALA A 34 7.35 -1.89 -19.41
N PRO A 35 7.05 -3.06 -18.80
CA PRO A 35 6.50 -4.18 -19.53
C PRO A 35 5.28 -3.71 -20.32
N ALA A 36 5.12 -4.19 -21.56
CA ALA A 36 3.85 -4.00 -22.23
C ALA A 36 2.76 -4.73 -21.42
N THR A 37 1.67 -4.05 -21.13
CA THR A 37 0.57 -4.58 -20.32
C THR A 37 -0.72 -4.64 -21.12
N ARG A 38 -1.65 -5.47 -20.68
CA ARG A 38 -3.01 -5.57 -21.20
C ARG A 38 -3.99 -5.43 -20.03
N PRO A 39 -5.01 -4.56 -20.12
CA PRO A 39 -6.04 -4.50 -19.09
C PRO A 39 -6.73 -5.85 -18.90
N LEU A 40 -7.12 -6.15 -17.65
CA LEU A 40 -7.95 -7.31 -17.37
C LEU A 40 -9.32 -7.13 -18.06
N PRO A 41 -9.95 -8.23 -18.50
CA PRO A 41 -11.28 -8.16 -19.08
C PRO A 41 -12.30 -7.75 -18.03
N GLU A 42 -13.22 -6.85 -18.39
CA GLU A 42 -14.36 -6.49 -17.55
C GLU A 42 -15.35 -7.66 -17.49
N ALA A 43 -16.00 -7.85 -16.34
CA ALA A 43 -17.15 -8.72 -16.24
C ALA A 43 -18.23 -8.13 -17.16
N SER A 44 -18.76 -8.92 -18.10
CA SER A 44 -19.79 -8.43 -19.04
C SER A 44 -21.12 -8.22 -18.32
N ASP A 45 -21.64 -9.27 -17.68
CA ASP A 45 -22.90 -9.24 -16.93
C ASP A 45 -22.82 -9.93 -15.54
N GLY A 46 -21.71 -10.59 -15.23
CA GLY A 46 -21.50 -11.30 -13.97
C GLY A 46 -21.01 -10.44 -12.80
N PRO A 47 -21.06 -10.95 -11.56
CA PRO A 47 -20.54 -10.26 -10.39
C PRO A 47 -19.01 -10.22 -10.37
N VAL A 48 -18.45 -9.17 -9.77
CA VAL A 48 -17.04 -9.08 -9.39
C VAL A 48 -16.95 -9.31 -7.88
N VAL A 49 -16.34 -10.42 -7.49
CA VAL A 49 -16.28 -10.85 -6.09
C VAL A 49 -14.85 -10.74 -5.58
N LEU A 50 -14.63 -9.90 -4.55
CA LEU A 50 -13.38 -9.85 -3.82
C LEU A 50 -13.48 -10.72 -2.57
N VAL A 51 -12.69 -11.78 -2.50
CA VAL A 51 -12.49 -12.59 -1.30
C VAL A 51 -11.21 -12.14 -0.61
N GLY A 52 -11.36 -11.60 0.60
CA GLY A 52 -10.26 -11.14 1.42
C GLY A 52 -9.91 -12.13 2.52
N ILE A 53 -8.72 -12.74 2.43
CA ILE A 53 -8.23 -13.74 3.38
C ILE A 53 -7.04 -13.15 4.16
N PRO A 54 -7.21 -12.74 5.43
CA PRO A 54 -6.09 -12.25 6.22
C PRO A 54 -5.04 -13.35 6.43
N GLY A 55 -3.77 -13.02 6.21
CA GLY A 55 -2.65 -13.95 6.34
C GLY A 55 -2.37 -14.82 5.10
N LEU A 56 -3.12 -14.67 4.00
CA LEU A 56 -2.89 -15.45 2.79
C LEU A 56 -1.58 -15.07 2.09
N THR A 57 -0.56 -15.91 2.25
CA THR A 57 0.73 -15.83 1.57
C THR A 57 0.90 -16.94 0.54
N TRP A 58 1.85 -16.80 -0.38
CA TRP A 58 2.04 -17.76 -1.48
C TRP A 58 2.46 -19.17 -1.01
N ASP A 59 3.06 -19.32 0.17
CA ASP A 59 3.35 -20.63 0.77
C ASP A 59 2.11 -21.41 1.21
N LEU A 60 0.94 -20.74 1.26
CA LEU A 60 -0.35 -21.36 1.58
C LEU A 60 -1.15 -21.74 0.33
N VAL A 61 -0.64 -21.45 -0.87
CA VAL A 61 -1.27 -21.76 -2.16
C VAL A 61 -0.54 -22.97 -2.77
N GLY A 62 -1.11 -24.16 -2.61
CA GLY A 62 -0.47 -25.39 -3.06
C GLY A 62 -1.35 -26.63 -2.90
N ASP A 63 -0.73 -27.81 -2.77
CA ASP A 63 -1.43 -29.10 -2.77
C ASP A 63 -2.52 -29.23 -1.67
N SER A 64 -2.35 -28.56 -0.53
CA SER A 64 -3.31 -28.55 0.58
C SER A 64 -4.51 -27.61 0.35
N THR A 65 -4.45 -26.76 -0.67
CA THR A 65 -5.47 -25.78 -1.03
C THR A 65 -5.78 -25.88 -2.52
N PRO A 66 -6.39 -27.01 -2.96
CA PRO A 66 -6.54 -27.32 -4.38
C PRO A 66 -7.37 -26.28 -5.15
N THR A 67 -8.32 -25.60 -4.51
CA THR A 67 -9.08 -24.53 -5.15
C THR A 67 -8.22 -23.30 -5.38
N LEU A 68 -7.51 -22.83 -4.35
CA LEU A 68 -6.57 -21.71 -4.50
C LEU A 68 -5.47 -22.02 -5.52
N HIS A 69 -4.92 -23.22 -5.48
CA HIS A 69 -3.89 -23.67 -6.40
C HIS A 69 -4.39 -23.67 -7.84
N ARG A 70 -5.57 -24.24 -8.10
CA ARG A 70 -6.23 -24.22 -9.42
C ARG A 70 -6.47 -22.79 -9.91
N LEU A 71 -6.99 -21.91 -9.05
CA LEU A 71 -7.23 -20.51 -9.41
C LEU A 71 -5.93 -19.78 -9.76
N ALA A 72 -4.85 -20.03 -9.04
CA ALA A 72 -3.54 -19.44 -9.31
C ALA A 72 -2.94 -19.96 -10.64
N GLU A 73 -3.09 -21.25 -10.93
CA GLU A 73 -2.59 -21.86 -12.17
C GLU A 73 -3.35 -21.41 -13.41
N GLN A 74 -4.65 -21.13 -13.29
CA GLN A 74 -5.53 -20.80 -14.42
C GLN A 74 -5.74 -19.30 -14.60
N GLY A 75 -5.67 -18.53 -13.52
CA GLY A 75 -5.91 -17.10 -13.49
C GLY A 75 -4.65 -16.24 -13.59
N GLY A 76 -4.84 -14.95 -13.34
CA GLY A 76 -3.76 -14.00 -13.14
C GLY A 76 -3.21 -14.08 -11.71
N SER A 77 -1.89 -14.06 -11.56
CA SER A 77 -1.21 -14.13 -10.25
C SER A 77 -0.26 -12.95 -10.03
N ALA A 78 -0.19 -12.41 -8.81
CA ALA A 78 0.81 -11.41 -8.40
C ALA A 78 1.20 -11.52 -6.92
N ALA A 79 2.38 -10.97 -6.60
CA ALA A 79 2.77 -10.60 -5.25
C ALA A 79 2.05 -9.31 -4.85
N LEU A 80 1.33 -9.34 -3.74
CA LEU A 80 0.62 -8.20 -3.19
C LEU A 80 1.38 -7.61 -2.00
N VAL A 81 1.67 -6.31 -2.03
CA VAL A 81 2.22 -5.60 -0.88
C VAL A 81 1.12 -4.79 -0.21
N LEU A 82 0.85 -5.13 1.04
CA LEU A 82 0.06 -4.30 1.93
C LEU A 82 0.95 -3.13 2.37
N ARG A 83 0.81 -1.96 1.73
CA ARG A 83 1.52 -0.76 2.17
C ARG A 83 0.56 0.09 2.99
N GLY A 84 0.50 -0.18 4.28
CA GLY A 84 0.09 0.81 5.26
C GLY A 84 1.17 1.88 5.46
N PRO A 85 0.83 2.99 6.12
CA PRO A 85 1.81 3.94 6.66
C PRO A 85 2.68 3.31 7.76
N ASP A 86 2.16 2.32 8.48
CA ASP A 86 2.90 1.45 9.39
C ASP A 86 3.55 0.25 8.67
N GLU A 87 4.48 -0.41 9.37
CA GLU A 87 5.16 -1.62 8.88
C GLU A 87 4.18 -2.79 8.66
N VAL A 88 3.08 -2.82 9.41
CA VAL A 88 2.09 -3.91 9.41
C VAL A 88 0.70 -3.36 9.08
N THR A 89 -0.07 -4.07 8.26
CA THR A 89 -1.46 -3.71 7.93
C THR A 89 -2.39 -4.83 8.38
N CYS A 90 -3.31 -4.56 9.29
CA CYS A 90 -4.29 -5.55 9.74
C CYS A 90 -5.50 -5.64 8.81
N ALA A 91 -6.36 -6.65 9.00
CA ALA A 91 -7.49 -6.91 8.12
C ALA A 91 -8.47 -5.74 8.00
N ALA A 92 -8.76 -5.05 9.10
CA ALA A 92 -9.66 -3.88 9.09
C ALA A 92 -9.06 -2.70 8.30
N ASP A 93 -7.78 -2.40 8.50
CA ASP A 93 -7.08 -1.38 7.71
C ASP A 93 -7.00 -1.75 6.24
N ALA A 94 -6.89 -3.05 5.95
CA ALA A 94 -6.89 -3.52 4.58
C ALA A 94 -8.23 -3.27 3.89
N TRP A 95 -9.34 -3.60 4.55
CA TRP A 95 -10.69 -3.33 4.06
C TRP A 95 -11.00 -1.84 3.95
N LEU A 96 -10.58 -1.03 4.93
CA LEU A 96 -10.71 0.43 4.85
C LEU A 96 -9.89 1.00 3.69
N THR A 97 -8.65 0.55 3.49
CA THR A 97 -7.80 0.99 2.38
C THR A 97 -8.45 0.70 1.03
N VAL A 98 -9.06 -0.49 0.87
CA VAL A 98 -9.82 -0.83 -0.34
C VAL A 98 -11.12 -0.01 -0.44
N GLY A 99 -11.80 0.23 0.67
CA GLY A 99 -13.06 0.94 0.72
C GLY A 99 -12.98 2.43 0.38
N VAL A 100 -11.95 3.12 0.86
CA VAL A 100 -11.69 4.54 0.55
C VAL A 100 -10.73 4.74 -0.63
N GLY A 101 -10.11 3.67 -1.12
CA GLY A 101 -9.19 3.71 -2.25
C GLY A 101 -7.86 4.40 -1.99
N THR A 102 -7.56 4.71 -0.74
CA THR A 102 -6.30 5.33 -0.31
C THR A 102 -5.81 4.63 0.95
N ARG A 103 -4.50 4.74 1.25
CA ARG A 103 -3.94 4.10 2.44
C ARG A 103 -4.60 4.65 3.70
N THR A 104 -5.14 3.77 4.52
CA THR A 104 -5.65 4.12 5.85
C THR A 104 -4.69 3.65 6.93
N ASP A 105 -4.53 4.48 7.95
CA ASP A 105 -3.81 4.18 9.18
C ASP A 105 -4.80 4.24 10.34
N ARG A 106 -4.90 3.17 11.12
CA ARG A 106 -5.42 3.27 12.48
C ARG A 106 -4.52 2.50 13.43
N GLU A 107 -3.45 3.15 13.86
CA GLU A 107 -2.75 2.85 15.11
C GLU A 107 -3.76 2.51 16.23
N ALA A 108 -3.78 1.26 16.70
CA ALA A 108 -4.07 0.94 18.10
C ALA A 108 -3.78 -0.50 18.53
N LEU A 109 -3.95 -1.53 17.68
CA LEU A 109 -3.82 -2.94 18.10
C LEU A 109 -3.20 -3.76 16.97
N GLY A 110 -2.00 -4.33 17.19
CA GLY A 110 -1.33 -5.19 16.20
C GLY A 110 -2.19 -6.41 15.84
N CYS A 111 -1.91 -7.12 14.74
CA CYS A 111 -2.85 -8.08 14.15
C CYS A 111 -2.98 -9.44 14.88
N GLY A 112 -2.72 -9.47 16.18
CA GLY A 112 -2.86 -10.67 17.01
C GLY A 112 -4.32 -10.99 17.34
N VAL A 113 -4.53 -12.19 17.89
CA VAL A 113 -5.87 -12.71 18.25
C VAL A 113 -6.64 -11.84 19.26
N ASP A 114 -5.94 -11.03 20.06
CA ASP A 114 -6.53 -10.13 21.05
C ASP A 114 -6.86 -8.73 20.47
N ALA A 115 -6.57 -8.52 19.17
CA ALA A 115 -6.77 -7.25 18.52
C ALA A 115 -8.24 -7.06 18.15
N THR A 116 -8.83 -5.97 18.63
CA THR A 116 -10.17 -5.58 18.24
C THR A 116 -10.08 -4.54 17.12
N PRO A 117 -10.51 -4.84 15.89
CA PRO A 117 -10.51 -3.86 14.81
C PRO A 117 -11.45 -2.70 15.12
N VAL A 118 -11.23 -1.55 14.49
CA VAL A 118 -12.04 -0.33 14.69
C VAL A 118 -12.43 0.24 13.33
N TRP A 119 -13.73 0.30 13.04
CA TRP A 119 -14.26 1.06 11.90
C TRP A 119 -14.19 2.58 12.14
N ASP A 120 -14.66 3.39 11.20
CA ASP A 120 -14.54 4.85 11.22
C ASP A 120 -15.30 5.53 12.37
N GLY A 121 -14.58 5.72 13.49
CA GLY A 121 -15.08 6.41 14.67
C GLY A 121 -15.87 5.49 15.60
N ALA A 122 -16.16 6.01 16.80
CA ALA A 122 -16.90 5.25 17.81
C ALA A 122 -18.34 4.97 17.33
N GLY A 123 -18.65 3.70 17.07
CA GLY A 123 -20.01 3.22 16.73
C GLY A 123 -20.28 2.94 15.26
N ALA A 124 -19.29 3.11 14.36
CA ALA A 124 -19.39 2.59 13.01
C ALA A 124 -19.52 1.06 13.03
N ARG A 125 -20.38 0.50 12.17
CA ARG A 125 -20.63 -0.96 12.10
C ARG A 125 -20.12 -1.60 10.82
N GLU A 126 -19.76 -0.78 9.84
CA GLU A 126 -19.26 -1.17 8.54
C GLU A 126 -18.08 -0.26 8.19
N PRO A 127 -17.13 -0.73 7.36
CA PRO A 127 -16.07 0.12 6.85
C PRO A 127 -16.62 1.20 5.90
N ASP A 128 -15.91 2.33 5.80
CA ASP A 128 -16.16 3.32 4.75
C ASP A 128 -15.79 2.72 3.38
N LEU A 129 -16.81 2.41 2.58
CA LEU A 129 -16.69 1.89 1.21
C LEU A 129 -17.03 2.95 0.16
N SER A 130 -16.87 4.24 0.46
CA SER A 130 -17.29 5.35 -0.41
C SER A 130 -16.65 5.32 -1.79
N ALA A 131 -15.39 4.90 -1.91
CA ALA A 131 -14.69 4.82 -3.21
C ALA A 131 -15.23 3.70 -4.12
N LEU A 132 -15.98 2.73 -3.58
CA LEU A 132 -16.66 1.68 -4.35
C LEU A 132 -18.16 1.97 -4.50
N THR A 133 -18.83 2.34 -3.40
CA THR A 133 -20.29 2.52 -3.36
C THR A 133 -20.77 3.74 -4.14
N ALA A 134 -20.00 4.83 -4.17
CA ALA A 134 -20.38 6.02 -4.93
C ALA A 134 -20.33 5.76 -6.46
N PRO A 135 -19.23 5.22 -7.02
CA PRO A 135 -19.21 4.78 -8.42
C PRO A 135 -20.26 3.72 -8.76
N ALA A 136 -20.43 2.69 -7.91
CA ALA A 136 -21.44 1.66 -8.14
C ALA A 136 -22.85 2.25 -8.26
N ARG A 137 -23.23 3.15 -7.34
CA ARG A 137 -24.53 3.83 -7.39
C ARG A 137 -24.67 4.69 -8.64
N ALA A 138 -23.62 5.40 -9.04
CA ALA A 138 -23.62 6.21 -10.27
C ALA A 138 -23.78 5.34 -11.53
N GLY A 139 -23.21 4.12 -11.52
CA GLY A 139 -23.38 3.10 -12.55
C GLY A 139 -24.69 2.30 -12.48
N GLY A 140 -25.59 2.62 -11.53
CA GLY A 140 -26.87 1.94 -11.38
C GLY A 140 -26.80 0.56 -10.73
N THR A 141 -25.76 0.27 -9.96
CA THR A 141 -25.58 -0.98 -9.20
C THR A 141 -25.20 -0.70 -7.74
N CYS A 142 -24.87 -1.74 -6.98
CA CYS A 142 -24.50 -1.67 -5.57
C CYS A 142 -23.24 -2.48 -5.27
N VAL A 143 -22.70 -2.22 -4.08
CA VAL A 143 -21.68 -3.03 -3.42
C VAL A 143 -22.37 -3.74 -2.28
N THR A 144 -22.21 -5.06 -2.20
CA THR A 144 -22.65 -5.85 -1.04
C THR A 144 -21.45 -6.38 -0.27
N THR A 145 -21.65 -6.66 1.02
CA THR A 145 -20.60 -7.14 1.92
C THR A 145 -21.05 -8.37 2.68
N HIS A 146 -20.15 -9.34 2.79
CA HIS A 146 -20.34 -10.58 3.54
C HIS A 146 -19.23 -10.68 4.58
N GLY A 147 -19.59 -10.62 5.86
CA GLY A 147 -18.64 -10.67 6.99
C GLY A 147 -17.87 -9.38 7.28
N LEU A 148 -18.18 -8.28 6.59
CA LEU A 148 -17.65 -6.95 6.94
C LEU A 148 -18.56 -6.16 7.91
N ILE A 149 -19.80 -6.61 8.10
CA ILE A 149 -20.72 -6.04 9.08
C ILE A 149 -20.29 -6.56 10.45
N ALA A 150 -20.12 -5.64 11.39
CA ALA A 150 -19.74 -5.97 12.74
C ALA A 150 -20.92 -5.83 13.70
N GLU A 151 -21.21 -6.89 14.46
CA GLU A 151 -22.05 -6.77 15.64
C GLU A 151 -21.27 -6.10 16.78
N PRO A 152 -21.77 -5.01 17.39
CA PRO A 152 -21.10 -4.43 18.55
C PRO A 152 -21.15 -5.41 19.72
N GLY A 153 -19.99 -5.91 20.17
CA GLY A 153 -19.87 -6.50 21.50
C GLY A 153 -20.27 -5.47 22.58
N PRO A 154 -20.71 -5.87 23.77
CA PRO A 154 -21.13 -4.94 24.82
C PRO A 154 -19.96 -4.05 25.26
N GLY A 155 -19.86 -2.86 24.65
CA GLY A 155 -18.85 -1.83 24.93
C GLY A 155 -17.57 -1.90 24.10
N GLY A 156 -17.46 -2.80 23.11
CA GLY A 156 -16.28 -2.97 22.26
C GLY A 156 -16.40 -2.31 20.88
N PRO A 157 -15.28 -2.04 20.20
CA PRO A 157 -15.32 -1.63 18.80
C PRO A 157 -15.83 -2.80 17.93
N PRO A 158 -16.38 -2.49 16.74
CA PRO A 158 -16.89 -3.48 15.80
C PRO A 158 -15.83 -4.53 15.40
N VAL A 159 -16.20 -5.82 15.41
CA VAL A 159 -15.35 -6.92 14.90
C VAL A 159 -15.94 -7.50 13.62
N LEU A 160 -15.08 -7.85 12.64
CA LEU A 160 -15.49 -8.58 11.43
C LEU A 160 -16.24 -9.87 11.79
N ASP A 161 -17.45 -10.05 11.25
CA ASP A 161 -18.26 -11.27 11.43
C ASP A 161 -17.95 -12.31 10.35
N THR A 162 -16.73 -12.83 10.37
CA THR A 162 -16.29 -13.82 9.36
C THR A 162 -16.93 -15.19 9.54
N ASP A 163 -17.38 -15.49 10.76
CA ASP A 163 -17.84 -16.82 11.14
C ASP A 163 -19.31 -17.05 10.75
N THR A 164 -20.17 -16.04 10.89
CA THR A 164 -21.61 -16.20 10.61
C THR A 164 -22.08 -15.50 9.35
N ALA A 165 -21.31 -14.53 8.85
CA ALA A 165 -21.64 -13.78 7.65
C ALA A 165 -20.53 -13.77 6.58
N GLY A 166 -19.32 -14.27 6.89
CA GLY A 166 -18.18 -14.32 5.97
C GLY A 166 -18.15 -15.56 5.07
N LEU A 167 -16.99 -15.86 4.49
CA LEU A 167 -16.82 -16.94 3.51
C LEU A 167 -17.28 -18.32 4.03
N LEU A 168 -16.94 -18.67 5.27
CA LEU A 168 -17.28 -19.97 5.87
C LEU A 168 -18.79 -20.14 6.10
N ALA A 169 -19.56 -19.05 6.13
CA ALA A 169 -21.02 -19.09 6.19
C ALA A 169 -21.68 -19.37 4.83
N LEU A 170 -20.88 -19.56 3.76
CA LEU A 170 -21.33 -19.82 2.39
C LEU A 170 -22.38 -18.80 1.92
N PRO A 171 -22.01 -17.51 1.86
CA PRO A 171 -22.96 -16.45 1.54
C PRO A 171 -23.53 -16.65 0.14
N ALA A 172 -24.82 -16.36 0.00
CA ALA A 172 -25.47 -16.29 -1.31
C ALA A 172 -25.14 -14.95 -1.97
N LEU A 173 -24.58 -15.00 -3.18
CA LEU A 173 -24.26 -13.79 -3.95
C LEU A 173 -25.53 -13.00 -4.31
N ASP A 174 -25.54 -11.72 -3.97
CA ASP A 174 -26.63 -10.80 -4.29
C ASP A 174 -26.69 -10.61 -5.82
N PRO A 175 -27.82 -10.91 -6.49
CA PRO A 175 -27.95 -10.73 -7.94
C PRO A 175 -28.03 -9.27 -8.38
N ASP A 176 -28.38 -8.34 -7.49
CA ASP A 176 -28.57 -6.93 -7.82
C ASP A 176 -27.26 -6.12 -7.67
N CYS A 177 -26.29 -6.63 -6.90
CA CYS A 177 -25.00 -5.98 -6.68
C CYS A 177 -23.89 -6.53 -7.56
N ARG A 178 -23.27 -5.63 -8.34
CA ARG A 178 -22.17 -5.96 -9.24
C ARG A 178 -20.87 -6.25 -8.49
N ILE A 179 -20.58 -5.55 -7.41
CA ILE A 179 -19.39 -5.76 -6.59
C ILE A 179 -19.79 -6.42 -5.28
N GLN A 180 -19.12 -7.51 -4.93
CA GLN A 180 -19.39 -8.24 -3.68
C GLN A 180 -18.09 -8.44 -2.93
N LEU A 181 -18.05 -7.99 -1.67
CA LEU A 181 -16.88 -8.09 -0.81
C LEU A 181 -17.12 -9.20 0.21
N VAL A 182 -16.27 -10.21 0.24
CA VAL A 182 -16.39 -11.37 1.12
C VAL A 182 -15.18 -11.42 2.03
N ALA A 183 -15.40 -11.21 3.32
CA ALA A 183 -14.39 -11.39 4.35
C ALA A 183 -14.27 -12.87 4.73
N ALA A 184 -13.05 -13.36 4.81
CA ALA A 184 -12.74 -14.70 5.30
C ALA A 184 -12.08 -14.63 6.67
N THR A 185 -12.19 -15.73 7.42
CA THR A 185 -11.53 -15.91 8.71
C THR A 185 -10.01 -15.77 8.56
N PRO A 186 -9.32 -15.06 9.47
CA PRO A 186 -7.87 -14.91 9.43
C PRO A 186 -7.16 -16.26 9.57
N VAL A 187 -6.10 -16.45 8.80
CA VAL A 187 -5.24 -17.64 8.88
C VAL A 187 -4.08 -17.34 9.83
N TYR A 188 -4.08 -17.97 11.01
CA TYR A 188 -2.99 -17.87 11.97
C TYR A 188 -2.06 -19.09 11.86
N GLU A 189 -0.82 -18.92 12.29
CA GLU A 189 0.18 -20.00 12.28
C GLU A 189 -0.26 -21.21 13.13
N SER A 190 -1.05 -20.97 14.18
CA SER A 190 -1.51 -21.99 15.14
C SER A 190 -2.57 -22.95 14.60
N ASP A 191 -3.40 -22.49 13.66
CA ASP A 191 -4.60 -23.20 13.17
C ASP A 191 -4.69 -23.31 11.65
N ARG A 192 -3.69 -22.79 10.92
CA ARG A 192 -3.69 -22.70 9.45
C ARG A 192 -4.11 -23.97 8.72
N SER A 193 -3.73 -25.18 9.17
CA SER A 193 -4.04 -26.40 8.42
C SER A 193 -5.53 -26.72 8.39
N GLU A 194 -6.23 -26.49 9.51
CA GLU A 194 -7.67 -26.71 9.61
C GLU A 194 -8.42 -25.58 8.93
N VAL A 195 -8.08 -24.34 9.28
CA VAL A 195 -8.73 -23.13 8.72
C VAL A 195 -8.56 -23.06 7.20
N LEU A 196 -7.39 -23.37 6.64
CA LEU A 196 -7.18 -23.34 5.19
C LEU A 196 -7.99 -24.41 4.45
N ALA A 197 -8.18 -25.60 5.03
CA ALA A 197 -8.96 -26.66 4.40
C ALA A 197 -10.46 -26.27 4.32
N ASP A 198 -10.99 -25.68 5.40
CA ASP A 198 -12.37 -25.19 5.44
C ASP A 198 -12.55 -23.98 4.51
N LEU A 199 -11.58 -23.05 4.49
CA LEU A 199 -11.58 -21.91 3.57
C LEU A 199 -11.52 -22.33 2.11
N ASP A 200 -10.65 -23.29 1.75
CA ASP A 200 -10.53 -23.77 0.36
C ASP A 200 -11.82 -24.46 -0.11
N THR A 201 -12.45 -25.22 0.79
CA THR A 201 -13.77 -25.85 0.52
C THR A 201 -14.86 -24.80 0.32
N ALA A 202 -14.95 -23.81 1.21
CA ALA A 202 -15.93 -22.73 1.08
C ALA A 202 -15.66 -21.84 -0.15
N LEU A 203 -14.38 -21.66 -0.50
CA LEU A 203 -13.99 -20.97 -1.72
C LEU A 203 -14.42 -21.74 -2.97
N ALA A 204 -14.36 -23.08 -2.97
CA ALA A 204 -14.83 -23.90 -4.08
C ALA A 204 -16.34 -23.67 -4.35
N ASP A 205 -17.15 -23.67 -3.30
CA ASP A 205 -18.59 -23.38 -3.42
C ASP A 205 -18.86 -21.96 -3.94
N LEU A 206 -18.04 -20.98 -3.53
CA LEU A 206 -18.14 -19.61 -4.02
C LEU A 206 -17.72 -19.50 -5.50
N VAL A 207 -16.64 -20.19 -5.91
CA VAL A 207 -16.22 -20.29 -7.31
C VAL A 207 -17.37 -20.81 -8.17
N ASP A 208 -18.04 -21.88 -7.74
CA ASP A 208 -19.20 -22.43 -8.45
C ASP A 208 -20.38 -21.44 -8.53
N GLN A 209 -20.57 -20.56 -7.54
CA GLN A 209 -21.56 -19.48 -7.60
C GLN A 209 -21.19 -18.40 -8.61
N VAL A 210 -19.92 -17.99 -8.66
CA VAL A 210 -19.43 -16.96 -9.58
C VAL A 210 -19.42 -17.48 -11.02
N GLU A 211 -18.99 -18.72 -11.25
CA GLU A 211 -18.96 -19.37 -12.57
C GLU A 211 -20.36 -19.46 -13.19
N ARG A 212 -21.38 -19.82 -12.41
CA ARG A 212 -22.76 -19.89 -12.89
C ARG A 212 -23.34 -18.55 -13.35
N ARG A 213 -22.68 -17.44 -13.00
CA ARG A 213 -23.08 -16.08 -13.38
C ARG A 213 -22.07 -15.39 -14.29
N ASP A 214 -21.11 -16.13 -14.85
CA ASP A 214 -20.03 -15.58 -15.70
C ASP A 214 -19.29 -14.40 -15.04
N GLY A 215 -19.06 -14.49 -13.72
CA GLY A 215 -18.41 -13.44 -12.93
C GLY A 215 -16.88 -13.46 -12.94
N ILE A 216 -16.27 -12.59 -12.14
CA ILE A 216 -14.83 -12.55 -11.93
C ILE A 216 -14.55 -12.67 -10.43
N LEU A 217 -13.66 -13.58 -10.07
CA LEU A 217 -13.23 -13.78 -8.69
C LEU A 217 -11.84 -13.15 -8.49
N VAL A 218 -11.72 -12.31 -7.47
CA VAL A 218 -10.47 -11.75 -6.99
C VAL A 218 -10.21 -12.32 -5.60
N VAL A 219 -9.18 -13.14 -5.44
CA VAL A 219 -8.75 -13.64 -4.13
C VAL A 219 -7.50 -12.89 -3.72
N SER A 220 -7.56 -12.24 -2.57
CA SER A 220 -6.49 -11.41 -2.06
C SER A 220 -6.18 -11.74 -0.62
N GLY A 221 -4.89 -11.74 -0.30
CA GLY A 221 -4.49 -11.54 1.09
C GLY A 221 -4.94 -10.16 1.56
N MET A 222 -5.67 -10.12 2.68
CA MET A 222 -6.28 -8.90 3.20
C MET A 222 -5.90 -8.69 4.66
N GLY A 223 -4.68 -8.24 4.87
CA GLY A 223 -4.13 -7.97 6.20
C GLY A 223 -3.17 -9.07 6.65
N GLN A 224 -2.17 -8.69 7.43
CA GLN A 224 -1.25 -9.60 8.11
C GLN A 224 -1.88 -10.08 9.42
N THR A 225 -1.44 -11.25 9.89
CA THR A 225 -1.89 -11.87 11.16
C THR A 225 -0.77 -11.92 12.20
N THR A 226 0.40 -11.39 11.85
CA THR A 226 1.59 -11.29 12.70
C THR A 226 2.23 -9.92 12.51
N SER A 227 3.27 -9.62 13.30
CA SER A 227 4.05 -8.39 13.15
C SER A 227 4.99 -8.38 11.93
N ASP A 228 5.02 -9.45 11.13
CA ASP A 228 5.94 -9.56 10.01
C ASP A 228 5.32 -9.02 8.73
N ALA A 229 5.97 -8.02 8.15
CA ALA A 229 5.62 -7.47 6.84
C ALA A 229 5.95 -8.47 5.72
N ARG A 230 5.03 -9.40 5.43
CA ARG A 230 5.12 -10.30 4.28
C ARG A 230 4.28 -9.82 3.11
N ALA A 231 4.79 -10.02 1.90
CA ALA A 231 3.98 -9.93 0.69
C ALA A 231 2.96 -11.08 0.66
N GLN A 232 1.75 -10.78 0.21
CA GLN A 232 0.60 -11.66 0.21
C GLN A 232 0.25 -12.14 -1.19
N ALA A 233 -0.63 -13.14 -1.29
CA ALA A 233 -1.09 -13.64 -2.57
C ALA A 233 -2.19 -12.74 -3.15
N LEU A 234 -2.14 -12.52 -4.47
CA LEU A 234 -3.24 -11.96 -5.25
C LEU A 234 -3.48 -12.86 -6.45
N ILE A 235 -4.73 -13.29 -6.61
CA ILE A 235 -5.20 -14.10 -7.72
C ILE A 235 -6.42 -13.42 -8.32
N VAL A 236 -6.46 -13.25 -9.65
CA VAL A 236 -7.63 -12.80 -10.39
C VAL A 236 -8.02 -13.87 -11.38
N ALA A 237 -9.16 -14.51 -11.16
CA ALA A 237 -9.67 -15.60 -11.98
C ALA A 237 -10.96 -15.16 -12.70
N PRO A 238 -10.91 -14.92 -14.03
CA PRO A 238 -12.12 -14.84 -14.83
C PRO A 238 -12.76 -16.22 -14.87
N THR A 239 -14.08 -16.30 -14.69
CA THR A 239 -14.78 -17.60 -14.70
C THR A 239 -15.18 -18.08 -16.10
N SER A 240 -15.04 -17.25 -17.13
CA SER A 240 -15.32 -17.65 -18.51
C SER A 240 -14.19 -18.53 -19.07
N HIS A 241 -14.58 -19.60 -19.79
CA HIS A 241 -13.65 -20.47 -20.53
C HIS A 241 -12.80 -19.65 -21.50
N GLY A 242 -11.52 -19.47 -21.18
CA GLY A 242 -10.60 -18.63 -21.96
C GLY A 242 -9.64 -17.80 -21.12
N ALA A 243 -9.77 -17.81 -19.78
CA ALA A 243 -8.74 -17.28 -18.89
C ALA A 243 -7.39 -17.91 -19.22
N THR A 244 -6.44 -17.07 -19.60
CA THR A 244 -5.05 -17.49 -19.83
C THR A 244 -4.25 -17.16 -18.59
N PRO A 245 -3.48 -18.12 -18.05
CA PRO A 245 -2.60 -17.86 -16.92
C PRO A 245 -1.69 -16.67 -17.24
N SER A 246 -1.66 -15.68 -16.35
CA SER A 246 -0.91 -14.44 -16.60
C SER A 246 -0.25 -13.92 -15.35
N LEU A 247 0.91 -13.27 -15.52
CA LEU A 247 1.53 -12.54 -14.41
C LEU A 247 0.92 -11.15 -14.36
N LEU A 248 0.33 -10.80 -13.23
CA LEU A 248 -0.33 -9.52 -13.00
C LEU A 248 0.68 -8.44 -12.60
N THR A 249 0.38 -7.19 -12.91
CA THR A 249 1.21 -6.03 -12.54
C THR A 249 0.34 -4.80 -12.35
N SER A 250 0.90 -3.79 -11.69
CA SER A 250 0.27 -2.51 -11.50
C SER A 250 1.19 -1.38 -11.97
N GLY A 251 0.59 -0.35 -12.60
CA GLY A 251 1.29 0.87 -12.96
C GLY A 251 1.88 1.63 -11.76
N SER A 252 1.40 1.35 -10.54
CA SER A 252 1.84 2.02 -9.31
C SER A 252 3.17 1.45 -8.75
N THR A 253 3.57 0.23 -9.12
CA THR A 253 4.71 -0.48 -8.49
C THR A 253 6.01 -0.45 -9.30
N ARG A 254 5.95 -0.08 -10.59
CA ARG A 254 7.07 -0.12 -11.56
C ARG A 254 7.80 -1.47 -11.63
N GLN A 255 7.19 -2.54 -11.12
CA GLN A 255 7.76 -3.88 -11.05
C GLN A 255 6.71 -4.88 -11.55
N ALA A 256 7.06 -5.66 -12.58
CA ALA A 256 6.21 -6.75 -13.07
C ALA A 256 5.98 -7.77 -11.94
N GLY A 257 4.76 -8.31 -11.83
CA GLY A 257 4.42 -9.28 -10.77
C GLY A 257 4.09 -8.65 -9.42
N LEU A 258 4.27 -7.34 -9.24
CA LEU A 258 4.03 -6.66 -7.95
C LEU A 258 2.82 -5.73 -8.03
N VAL A 259 1.91 -5.88 -7.08
CA VAL A 259 0.69 -5.08 -6.91
C VAL A 259 0.64 -4.52 -5.49
N GLN A 260 -0.01 -3.37 -5.30
CA GLN A 260 -0.26 -2.79 -3.97
C GLN A 260 -1.73 -2.93 -3.59
N LEU A 261 -2.02 -2.98 -2.29
CA LEU A 261 -3.39 -3.03 -1.79
C LEU A 261 -4.29 -1.89 -2.33
N VAL A 262 -3.75 -0.67 -2.47
CA VAL A 262 -4.47 0.50 -3.03
C VAL A 262 -4.86 0.33 -4.50
N ASP A 263 -4.28 -0.66 -5.20
CA ASP A 263 -4.63 -0.97 -6.59
C ASP A 263 -5.92 -1.79 -6.67
N LEU A 264 -6.38 -2.44 -5.58
CA LEU A 264 -7.59 -3.26 -5.62
C LEU A 264 -8.84 -2.42 -5.86
N THR A 265 -8.95 -1.22 -5.30
CA THR A 265 -10.11 -0.33 -5.54
C THR A 265 -10.31 0.00 -7.02
N PRO A 266 -9.33 0.59 -7.73
CA PRO A 266 -9.48 0.84 -9.17
C PRO A 266 -9.60 -0.46 -9.98
N THR A 267 -9.03 -1.58 -9.51
CA THR A 267 -9.19 -2.89 -10.16
C THR A 267 -10.64 -3.38 -10.08
N LEU A 268 -11.28 -3.33 -8.91
CA LEU A 268 -12.67 -3.76 -8.75
C LEU A 268 -13.63 -2.90 -9.58
N LEU A 269 -13.38 -1.60 -9.65
CA LEU A 269 -14.15 -0.68 -10.48
C LEU A 269 -13.97 -1.02 -11.98
N GLN A 270 -12.74 -1.20 -12.45
CA GLN A 270 -12.47 -1.62 -13.83
C GLN A 270 -13.14 -2.95 -14.16
N LEU A 271 -12.93 -3.98 -13.33
CA LEU A 271 -13.53 -5.29 -13.55
C LEU A 271 -15.07 -5.22 -13.58
N ALA A 272 -15.66 -4.29 -12.84
CA ALA A 272 -17.10 -4.06 -12.82
C ALA A 272 -17.62 -3.19 -13.99
N GLY A 273 -16.74 -2.65 -14.84
CA GLY A 273 -17.09 -1.70 -15.89
C GLY A 273 -17.53 -0.33 -15.34
N LEU A 274 -17.03 0.05 -14.17
CA LEU A 274 -17.37 1.28 -13.47
C LEU A 274 -16.23 2.29 -13.58
N GLU A 275 -16.59 3.54 -13.88
CA GLU A 275 -15.63 4.65 -13.86
C GLU A 275 -15.31 5.05 -12.42
N PRO A 276 -14.04 5.32 -12.07
CA PRO A 276 -13.68 5.86 -10.77
C PRO A 276 -14.37 7.21 -10.52
N GLY A 277 -14.56 7.52 -9.23
CA GLY A 277 -15.13 8.80 -8.81
C GLY A 277 -14.30 10.01 -9.25
N THR A 278 -14.74 11.21 -8.87
CA THR A 278 -14.05 12.46 -9.22
C THR A 278 -12.69 12.63 -8.53
N ASP A 279 -12.46 11.90 -7.44
CA ASP A 279 -11.23 11.96 -6.67
C ASP A 279 -10.17 11.04 -7.27
N ALA A 280 -8.96 11.57 -7.45
CA ALA A 280 -7.86 10.80 -8.01
C ALA A 280 -7.44 9.70 -7.03
N LEU A 281 -7.57 8.44 -7.47
CA LEU A 281 -7.08 7.28 -6.73
C LEU A 281 -5.54 7.17 -6.90
N PRO A 282 -4.78 6.91 -5.82
CA PRO A 282 -3.33 6.73 -5.86
C PRO A 282 -2.89 5.39 -6.49
N GLY A 283 -3.77 4.39 -6.47
CA GLY A 283 -3.54 3.09 -7.11
C GLY A 283 -3.81 3.11 -8.61
N ALA A 284 -3.43 2.03 -9.29
CA ALA A 284 -3.75 1.80 -10.69
C ALA A 284 -4.48 0.46 -10.85
N PRO A 285 -5.41 0.31 -11.81
CA PRO A 285 -6.05 -0.98 -12.05
C PRO A 285 -4.99 -2.02 -12.46
N VAL A 286 -5.13 -3.22 -11.92
CA VAL A 286 -4.24 -4.34 -12.21
C VAL A 286 -4.39 -4.75 -13.67
N ALA A 287 -3.26 -5.08 -14.29
CA ALA A 287 -3.18 -5.47 -15.68
C ALA A 287 -2.33 -6.73 -15.84
N GLU A 288 -2.56 -7.45 -16.92
CA GLU A 288 -1.73 -8.59 -17.31
C GLU A 288 -0.44 -8.10 -17.97
N THR A 289 0.67 -8.77 -17.69
CA THR A 289 1.90 -8.59 -18.45
C THR A 289 1.77 -9.30 -19.80
N GLN A 290 2.15 -8.63 -20.90
CA GLN A 290 2.14 -9.25 -22.24
C GLN A 290 3.30 -10.23 -22.45
N ARG A 291 4.29 -10.24 -21.55
CA ARG A 291 5.36 -11.22 -21.59
C ARG A 291 4.78 -12.57 -21.17
N HIS A 292 4.95 -13.59 -22.02
CA HIS A 292 4.58 -14.95 -21.65
C HIS A 292 5.44 -15.44 -20.49
N HIS A 293 4.79 -15.99 -19.47
CA HIS A 293 5.40 -16.62 -18.32
C HIS A 293 4.89 -18.06 -18.27
N ASP A 294 5.80 -19.04 -18.27
CA ASP A 294 5.42 -20.45 -18.29
C ASP A 294 4.72 -20.90 -16.98
N ALA A 295 5.03 -20.22 -15.87
CA ALA A 295 4.43 -20.45 -14.55
C ALA A 295 4.20 -19.12 -13.80
N PRO A 296 3.13 -18.37 -14.10
CA PRO A 296 2.89 -17.06 -13.51
C PRO A 296 2.72 -17.08 -11.99
N ALA A 297 2.05 -18.10 -11.44
CA ALA A 297 1.89 -18.29 -10.00
C ALA A 297 3.24 -18.47 -9.30
N THR A 298 4.13 -19.30 -9.84
CA THR A 298 5.48 -19.48 -9.31
C THR A 298 6.29 -18.19 -9.37
N ALA A 299 6.22 -17.45 -10.49
CA ALA A 299 6.91 -16.17 -10.61
C ALA A 299 6.39 -15.12 -9.61
N ALA A 300 5.08 -15.12 -9.32
CA ALA A 300 4.48 -14.28 -8.29
C ALA A 300 4.93 -14.69 -6.88
N ALA A 301 4.98 -15.98 -6.58
CA ALA A 301 5.48 -16.52 -5.32
C ALA A 301 6.95 -16.17 -5.07
N ASP A 302 7.82 -16.41 -6.06
CA ASP A 302 9.25 -16.08 -5.99
C ASP A 302 9.46 -14.59 -5.73
N LEU A 303 8.66 -13.73 -6.37
CA LEU A 303 8.72 -12.29 -6.16
C LEU A 303 8.21 -11.88 -4.78
N ALA A 304 7.15 -12.52 -4.28
CA ALA A 304 6.64 -12.27 -2.94
C ALA A 304 7.68 -12.64 -1.86
N ASP A 305 8.37 -13.76 -2.03
CA ASP A 305 9.46 -14.18 -1.15
C ASP A 305 10.64 -13.20 -1.23
N ALA A 306 11.07 -12.82 -2.43
CA ALA A 306 12.15 -11.85 -2.62
C ALA A 306 11.84 -10.48 -1.99
N VAL A 307 10.61 -9.99 -2.11
CA VAL A 307 10.17 -8.72 -1.49
C VAL A 307 10.11 -8.85 0.03
N SER A 308 9.57 -9.96 0.54
CA SER A 308 9.49 -10.22 1.99
C SER A 308 10.90 -10.32 2.60
N ASP A 309 11.82 -11.03 1.94
CA ASP A 309 13.22 -11.15 2.36
C ASP A 309 13.95 -9.81 2.30
N ALA A 310 13.72 -9.02 1.25
CA ALA A 310 14.28 -7.67 1.15
C ALA A 310 13.82 -6.78 2.31
N GLN A 311 12.54 -6.83 2.70
CA GLN A 311 12.03 -6.09 3.85
C GLN A 311 12.66 -6.56 5.16
N ARG A 312 12.75 -7.88 5.39
CA ARG A 312 13.36 -8.47 6.59
C ARG A 312 14.85 -8.15 6.73
N LEU A 313 15.59 -8.17 5.61
CA LEU A 313 17.04 -7.95 5.61
C LEU A 313 17.43 -6.46 5.50
N ALA A 314 16.52 -5.57 5.10
CA ALA A 314 16.82 -4.15 4.92
C ALA A 314 17.41 -3.48 6.18
N PRO A 315 16.85 -3.63 7.40
CA PRO A 315 17.42 -3.02 8.59
C PRO A 315 18.85 -3.48 8.87
N TRP A 316 19.12 -4.78 8.70
CA TRP A 316 20.43 -5.38 8.93
C TRP A 316 21.46 -4.95 7.89
N THR A 317 21.08 -4.97 6.61
CA THR A 317 21.97 -4.56 5.51
C THR A 317 22.29 -3.07 5.58
N LEU A 318 21.30 -2.21 5.84
CA LEU A 318 21.49 -0.78 6.04
C LEU A 318 22.32 -0.50 7.31
N GLY A 319 22.06 -1.24 8.40
CA GLY A 319 22.84 -1.14 9.64
C GLY A 319 24.31 -1.52 9.45
N ALA A 320 24.59 -2.63 8.76
CA ALA A 320 25.94 -3.06 8.42
C ALA A 320 26.65 -2.05 7.50
N LEU A 321 25.95 -1.54 6.49
CA LEU A 321 26.46 -0.51 5.60
C LEU A 321 26.80 0.77 6.38
N ALA A 322 25.93 1.22 7.28
CA ALA A 322 26.19 2.37 8.13
C ALA A 322 27.40 2.13 9.05
N LEU A 323 27.52 0.94 9.63
CA LEU A 323 28.65 0.54 10.48
C LEU A 323 29.99 0.51 9.72
N ILE A 324 29.97 0.31 8.40
CA ILE A 324 31.18 0.37 7.55
C ILE A 324 31.44 1.81 7.09
N LEU A 325 30.42 2.51 6.60
CA LEU A 325 30.58 3.84 6.00
C LEU A 325 30.87 4.93 7.04
N LEU A 326 30.22 4.90 8.20
CA LEU A 326 30.41 5.95 9.23
C LEU A 326 31.87 6.00 9.75
N PRO A 327 32.53 4.87 10.10
CA PRO A 327 33.94 4.89 10.46
C PRO A 327 34.86 5.30 9.32
N LEU A 328 34.57 4.93 8.08
CA LEU A 328 35.35 5.36 6.91
C LEU A 328 35.27 6.88 6.71
N VAL A 329 34.07 7.47 6.86
CA VAL A 329 33.86 8.92 6.82
C VAL A 329 34.57 9.59 7.98
N ALA A 330 34.45 9.07 9.21
CA ALA A 330 35.11 9.61 10.39
C ALA A 330 36.65 9.53 10.28
N LEU A 331 37.18 8.42 9.75
CA LEU A 331 38.61 8.25 9.49
C LEU A 331 39.09 9.21 8.40
N GLY A 332 38.32 9.40 7.33
CA GLY A 332 38.61 10.38 6.28
C GLY A 332 38.65 11.80 6.84
N ALA A 333 37.68 12.16 7.69
CA ALA A 333 37.65 13.45 8.37
C ALA A 333 38.83 13.63 9.36
N ALA A 334 39.19 12.59 10.10
CA ALA A 334 40.34 12.60 11.00
C ALA A 334 41.67 12.75 10.22
N VAL A 335 41.85 12.00 9.13
CA VAL A 335 43.03 12.14 8.26
C VAL A 335 43.09 13.53 7.62
N ARG A 336 41.96 14.15 7.28
CA ARG A 336 41.94 15.52 6.76
C ARG A 336 42.28 16.56 7.84
N ARG A 337 41.84 16.34 9.09
CA ARG A 337 42.05 17.27 10.21
C ARG A 337 43.44 17.12 10.85
N TRP A 338 44.02 15.93 10.81
CA TRP A 338 45.29 15.58 11.45
C TRP A 338 46.39 15.25 10.44
N GLY A 339 46.08 15.30 9.14
CA GLY A 339 47.05 15.20 8.08
C GLY A 339 48.02 16.38 8.21
N PRO A 340 49.34 16.14 8.18
CA PRO A 340 50.30 17.24 8.20
C PRO A 340 49.96 18.19 7.06
N ASP A 341 49.99 19.49 7.35
CA ASP A 341 49.95 20.57 6.36
C ASP A 341 51.03 20.28 5.31
N HIS A 342 50.70 19.47 4.30
CA HIS A 342 51.37 19.54 3.04
C HIS A 342 50.89 20.87 2.48
N ALA A 343 51.59 21.93 2.86
CA ALA A 343 51.60 23.16 2.13
C ALA A 343 51.63 22.77 0.63
N PRO A 344 50.76 23.32 -0.23
CA PRO A 344 51.00 23.30 -1.65
C PRO A 344 52.25 24.16 -1.89
N GLY A 345 53.42 23.56 -1.68
CA GLY A 345 54.69 24.10 -2.08
C GLY A 345 54.76 24.08 -3.60
N LEU A 346 54.49 25.23 -4.19
CA LEU A 346 55.17 25.74 -5.37
C LEU A 346 55.20 24.79 -6.58
N LEU A 347 54.12 24.83 -7.37
CA LEU A 347 54.27 25.01 -8.81
C LEU A 347 53.87 26.45 -9.16
N THR A 348 54.63 27.42 -8.63
CA THR A 348 54.85 28.67 -9.36
C THR A 348 55.80 28.36 -10.51
N GLY A 349 55.31 27.64 -11.51
CA GLY A 349 55.87 27.66 -12.85
C GLY A 349 55.38 28.94 -13.52
N SER A 350 56.01 30.06 -13.20
CA SER A 350 55.93 31.30 -13.95
C SER A 350 56.62 31.11 -15.30
N ALA A 351 55.97 30.35 -16.19
CA ALA A 351 56.29 30.38 -17.60
C ALA A 351 55.62 31.62 -18.21
N TRP A 352 56.47 32.58 -18.50
CA TRP A 352 56.18 33.78 -19.26
C TRP A 352 55.38 33.45 -20.53
N CYS A 353 54.13 33.90 -20.59
CA CYS A 353 53.46 34.15 -21.86
C CYS A 353 53.31 35.67 -21.99
N SER A 354 54.31 36.28 -22.60
CA SER A 354 54.20 37.60 -23.21
C SER A 354 53.17 37.53 -24.33
N TRP A 355 51.97 38.03 -24.07
CA TRP A 355 51.03 38.40 -25.13
C TRP A 355 50.88 39.92 -25.14
N PRO A 356 51.16 40.58 -26.28
CA PRO A 356 51.13 42.02 -26.37
C PRO A 356 49.67 42.51 -26.40
N CYS A 357 49.41 43.56 -25.61
CA CYS A 357 48.23 44.41 -25.74
C CYS A 357 48.05 44.85 -27.20
N ARG A 358 47.03 44.34 -27.88
CA ARG A 358 46.44 45.01 -29.04
C ARG A 358 45.24 45.82 -28.57
N GLN A 359 45.30 47.10 -28.90
CA GLN A 359 44.29 48.13 -28.70
C GLN A 359 42.92 47.73 -29.28
N PRO A 360 41.80 48.19 -28.70
CA PRO A 360 40.50 48.06 -29.33
C PRO A 360 40.40 49.00 -30.54
N PRO A 361 39.91 48.55 -31.71
CA PRO A 361 39.55 49.48 -32.77
C PRO A 361 38.25 50.21 -32.41
N SER A 362 38.33 51.53 -32.54
CA SER A 362 37.25 52.50 -32.47
C SER A 362 36.09 52.17 -33.43
N TRP A 363 34.87 52.15 -32.91
CA TRP A 363 33.65 52.13 -33.69
C TRP A 363 33.34 53.54 -34.22
N PRO A 364 33.08 53.74 -35.53
CA PRO A 364 32.49 54.96 -36.02
C PRO A 364 30.96 54.91 -35.98
N VAL A 365 30.39 56.04 -35.58
CA VAL A 365 28.96 56.31 -35.45
C VAL A 365 28.43 56.98 -36.74
N SER A 366 27.38 56.38 -37.32
CA SER A 366 26.30 56.97 -38.17
C SER A 366 26.65 57.51 -39.59
N PRO A 367 25.68 57.81 -40.50
CA PRO A 367 24.21 57.83 -40.40
C PRO A 367 23.36 57.26 -41.60
N ARG A 368 22.05 57.08 -41.31
CA ARG A 368 20.82 57.34 -42.13
C ARG A 368 20.63 56.82 -43.57
N GLY A 369 19.40 56.31 -43.76
CA GLY A 369 18.58 56.39 -44.98
C GLY A 369 18.14 55.00 -45.46
N GLY A 370 16.88 54.64 -45.64
CA GLY A 370 15.57 55.28 -45.58
C GLY A 370 14.53 54.16 -45.87
N GLY A 371 13.29 54.32 -45.41
CA GLY A 371 12.18 53.43 -45.81
C GLY A 371 11.81 53.56 -47.30
N PRO A 372 10.65 53.03 -47.79
CA PRO A 372 9.42 52.84 -47.02
C PRO A 372 8.54 51.60 -47.35
N SER A 373 7.59 51.37 -46.43
CA SER A 373 6.17 51.02 -46.61
C SER A 373 5.69 49.86 -47.50
N SER A 374 4.92 48.96 -46.86
CA SER A 374 3.48 48.65 -47.09
C SER A 374 3.25 47.13 -47.02
N ARG A 375 2.14 46.53 -46.59
CA ARG A 375 0.87 46.89 -45.92
C ARG A 375 0.30 45.50 -45.49
N GLY A 376 -0.36 45.42 -44.33
CA GLY A 376 -1.16 44.23 -43.91
C GLY A 376 -2.46 44.08 -44.73
N PRO A 377 -3.57 43.46 -44.22
CA PRO A 377 -4.02 43.55 -42.82
C PRO A 377 -4.88 42.39 -42.21
N ARG A 378 -5.11 42.51 -40.88
CA ARG A 378 -6.35 42.26 -40.06
C ARG A 378 -6.89 40.81 -39.95
N SER A 379 -7.46 40.36 -38.82
CA SER A 379 -8.38 41.03 -37.89
C SER A 379 -8.49 40.36 -36.50
N SER A 380 -8.71 41.18 -35.46
CA SER A 380 -9.42 40.86 -34.20
C SER A 380 -10.87 41.39 -34.28
N PRO A 381 -11.77 41.02 -33.34
CA PRO A 381 -12.17 41.91 -32.23
C PRO A 381 -12.33 41.13 -30.89
N SER A 382 -12.06 41.60 -29.66
CA SER A 382 -12.49 42.75 -28.84
C SER A 382 -13.93 42.68 -28.26
N SER A 383 -14.02 42.54 -26.92
CA SER A 383 -14.99 43.17 -25.98
C SER A 383 -14.85 42.43 -24.63
N SER A 384 -14.89 42.96 -23.41
CA SER A 384 -15.10 44.31 -22.83
C SER A 384 -15.05 44.14 -21.29
N ALA A 385 -14.56 45.14 -20.57
CA ALA A 385 -14.78 45.37 -19.12
C ALA A 385 -15.30 46.82 -18.97
N PRO A 386 -15.60 47.43 -17.79
CA PRO A 386 -15.80 47.01 -16.36
C PRO A 386 -17.12 47.70 -15.81
N PRO A 387 -17.33 48.23 -14.55
CA PRO A 387 -16.59 48.19 -13.26
C PRO A 387 -17.42 48.08 -11.93
N ALA A 388 -16.67 47.92 -10.82
CA ALA A 388 -16.80 48.50 -9.46
C ALA A 388 -18.08 48.39 -8.61
N SER A 389 -17.91 47.89 -7.36
CA SER A 389 -18.31 48.63 -6.15
C SER A 389 -17.61 48.11 -4.88
N SER A 390 -16.83 48.98 -4.26
CA SER A 390 -16.34 48.94 -2.88
C SER A 390 -17.35 49.59 -1.91
N ARG A 391 -17.56 49.03 -0.71
CA ARG A 391 -17.93 49.68 0.58
C ARG A 391 -17.82 48.62 1.70
N CYS A 392 -16.89 48.78 2.66
CA CYS A 392 -17.12 49.21 4.07
C CYS A 392 -18.05 48.24 4.84
N SER A 393 -17.73 47.64 6.00
CA SER A 393 -16.91 48.08 7.15
C SER A 393 -16.74 46.92 8.19
N PRO A 394 -16.07 47.12 9.35
CA PRO A 394 -15.25 46.13 10.08
C PRO A 394 -15.93 45.51 11.32
N GLU A 395 -15.20 44.57 11.98
CA GLU A 395 -15.23 44.10 13.40
C GLU A 395 -14.94 42.57 13.40
N VAL A 396 -14.09 41.92 14.20
CA VAL A 396 -13.30 42.22 15.40
C VAL A 396 -12.15 41.18 15.50
N CYS A 397 -11.05 41.61 16.12
CA CYS A 397 -9.80 40.91 16.41
C CYS A 397 -9.92 39.60 17.22
N ARG A 398 -9.04 38.61 16.97
CA ARG A 398 -7.86 38.32 17.83
C ARG A 398 -6.98 37.17 17.29
N ALA A 399 -5.67 37.42 17.33
CA ALA A 399 -4.59 36.46 17.11
C ALA A 399 -4.35 35.56 18.35
N PRO A 400 -3.68 34.41 18.20
CA PRO A 400 -3.44 33.45 19.28
C PRO A 400 -2.20 33.84 20.11
N GLY A 401 -2.30 33.67 21.42
CA GLY A 401 -1.18 33.77 22.36
C GLY A 401 -1.07 32.50 23.17
N ASP A 402 0.02 31.77 22.97
CA ASP A 402 0.60 30.79 23.90
C ASP A 402 1.59 31.58 24.81
N PRO A 403 1.78 31.29 26.12
CA PRO A 403 2.54 30.10 26.56
C PRO A 403 2.20 29.49 27.95
N ARG A 404 2.49 28.18 28.10
CA ARG A 404 3.06 27.42 29.26
C ARG A 404 2.68 27.80 30.71
N TRP A 405 2.28 26.78 31.52
CA TRP A 405 3.06 26.18 32.63
C TRP A 405 2.25 25.26 33.59
N LEU A 406 2.92 24.17 34.02
CA LEU A 406 2.86 23.42 35.31
C LEU A 406 2.01 22.13 35.47
N HIS A 407 2.72 21.08 35.94
CA HIS A 407 2.33 19.70 36.29
C HIS A 407 1.68 19.55 37.71
N PRO A 408 1.63 18.35 38.36
CA PRO A 408 0.48 17.45 38.53
C PRO A 408 0.11 17.24 40.04
N PRO A 409 -0.70 16.22 40.40
CA PRO A 409 -0.29 15.33 41.51
C PRO A 409 -0.66 13.84 41.27
N TRP A 410 0.23 12.85 41.44
CA TRP A 410 0.67 12.13 42.66
C TRP A 410 -0.42 11.37 43.45
N SER A 411 -0.27 10.05 43.45
CA SER A 411 -0.95 9.00 44.25
C SER A 411 -0.57 9.01 45.73
N PRO A 412 -1.34 8.31 46.60
CA PRO A 412 -0.73 7.39 47.59
C PRO A 412 -1.65 6.14 47.88
N PRO A 413 -1.38 5.27 48.88
CA PRO A 413 -0.65 4.00 48.69
C PRO A 413 -1.44 2.75 49.13
N SER A 414 -0.90 1.59 48.75
CA SER A 414 -1.25 0.23 49.20
C SER A 414 -1.06 -0.01 50.71
N PRO A 415 -1.75 -1.01 51.29
CA PRO A 415 -1.17 -1.86 52.31
C PRO A 415 -1.13 -3.35 51.89
N SER A 416 0.04 -3.94 52.13
CA SER A 416 0.30 -5.37 52.25
C SER A 416 -0.35 -5.95 53.52
N SER A 417 -0.92 -7.15 53.46
CA SER A 417 -0.43 -8.34 54.19
C SER A 417 -1.46 -9.48 54.23
N SER A 418 -0.90 -10.68 54.27
CA SER A 418 -1.39 -12.07 54.28
C SER A 418 -2.42 -12.46 55.37
N TRP A 419 -2.74 -13.77 55.37
CA TRP A 419 -3.61 -14.58 56.25
C TRP A 419 -5.07 -14.69 55.73
N GLY A 420 -5.69 -15.85 55.55
CA GLY A 420 -5.38 -17.25 55.82
C GLY A 420 -6.61 -18.10 55.43
N SER A 421 -6.39 -19.38 55.19
CA SER A 421 -7.36 -20.46 54.96
C SER A 421 -8.65 -20.41 55.80
N THR A 422 -9.78 -20.94 55.29
CA THR A 422 -10.52 -22.13 55.84
C THR A 422 -11.92 -22.33 55.21
N ARG A 423 -12.10 -23.52 54.60
CA ARG A 423 -13.25 -24.47 54.50
C ARG A 423 -14.73 -24.04 54.42
N CYS A 424 -15.40 -24.75 53.50
CA CYS A 424 -16.60 -25.61 53.61
C CYS A 424 -17.86 -25.12 54.37
N GLY A 425 -19.02 -25.26 53.71
CA GLY A 425 -20.28 -25.55 54.38
C GLY A 425 -21.54 -25.30 53.53
N ARG A 426 -22.33 -26.37 53.31
CA ARG A 426 -23.70 -26.42 52.74
C ARG A 426 -24.66 -25.31 53.21
N PRO A 427 -25.78 -25.08 52.48
CA PRO A 427 -27.08 -25.70 52.85
C PRO A 427 -27.73 -26.38 51.63
N ALA A 428 -28.32 -27.57 51.75
CA ALA A 428 -29.59 -27.94 52.38
C ALA A 428 -30.83 -27.56 51.52
N SER A 429 -31.53 -28.63 51.14
CA SER A 429 -32.68 -28.79 50.27
C SER A 429 -34.03 -28.53 50.94
N GLY A 430 -35.05 -28.24 50.12
CA GLY A 430 -36.48 -28.28 50.44
C GLY A 430 -37.09 -26.87 50.32
N SER A 431 -38.21 -26.63 49.65
CA SER A 431 -39.30 -27.49 49.19
C SER A 431 -40.24 -26.67 48.29
N SER A 432 -40.79 -27.30 47.25
CA SER A 432 -42.12 -27.10 46.63
C SER A 432 -42.74 -25.69 46.60
N VAL A 433 -43.07 -25.18 45.40
CA VAL A 433 -44.45 -24.84 44.99
C VAL A 433 -44.51 -24.85 43.44
N SER A 434 -45.38 -25.70 42.90
CA SER A 434 -45.90 -25.67 41.53
C SER A 434 -46.85 -24.50 41.32
N TRP A 435 -46.87 -23.84 40.16
CA TRP A 435 -48.08 -23.52 39.39
C TRP A 435 -47.64 -23.09 37.98
N GLY A 436 -48.09 -23.82 36.97
CA GLY A 436 -48.04 -23.38 35.57
C GLY A 436 -49.27 -22.53 35.23
N CYS A 437 -49.13 -21.68 34.22
CA CYS A 437 -50.02 -21.56 33.05
C CYS A 437 -49.66 -20.34 32.21
N ASN A 438 -49.51 -20.59 30.90
CA ASN A 438 -49.84 -19.76 29.73
C ASN A 438 -49.25 -18.34 29.65
N ARG A 439 -48.65 -17.92 28.54
CA ARG A 439 -48.87 -18.28 27.14
C ARG A 439 -47.63 -17.94 26.32
#